data_AF-A0A3C1S9V7-F1
#
_entry.id   AF-A0A3C1S9V7-F1
#
_cell.length_a   1.000
_cell.length_b   1.000
_cell.length_c   1.000
_cell.angle_alpha   90.00
_cell.angle_beta   90.00
_cell.angle_gamma   90.00
#
_symmetry.space_group_name_H-M   'P 1'
#
loop_
_entity.id
_entity.type
_entity.pdbx_description
1 polymer ?
#
loop_
_entity_poly.entity_id
_entity_poly.type
_entity_poly.pdbx_seq_one_letter_code
_entity_poly.pdbx_strand_id
1 'polypeptide(L)'
;MKIRLLITIVFILCASVVQVHAVEAEGIDIHGFISQGYLYSNKNNYLGESEKGSFQFNELGINFSKDMTENLRIGMQFFSRDLGETGNNAVEVDWAFGDYHWHDWLGFRAG
;
A
#
# COMPACT_ATOMS: atom_id res chain seq x y z
N MET A 1 -32.09 17.09 -7.95
CA MET A 1 -31.88 17.73 -6.63
C MET A 1 -31.79 16.75 -5.47
N LYS A 2 -32.72 15.81 -5.31
CA LYS A 2 -32.76 14.87 -4.15
C LYS A 2 -31.52 13.98 -3.99
N ILE A 3 -30.95 13.46 -5.09
CA ILE A 3 -29.73 12.62 -5.07
C ILE A 3 -28.47 13.38 -4.66
N ARG A 4 -28.28 14.61 -5.15
CA ARG A 4 -27.13 15.44 -4.77
C ARG A 4 -27.16 15.79 -3.28
N LEU A 5 -28.36 16.11 -2.77
CA LEU A 5 -28.57 16.37 -1.35
C LEU A 5 -28.26 15.14 -0.48
N LEU A 6 -28.67 13.94 -0.92
CA LEU A 6 -28.38 12.69 -0.23
C LEU A 6 -26.87 12.41 -0.15
N ILE A 7 -26.15 12.58 -1.27
CA ILE A 7 -24.69 12.40 -1.33
C ILE A 7 -23.99 13.39 -0.38
N THR A 8 -24.41 14.66 -0.36
CA THR A 8 -23.85 15.67 0.54
C THR A 8 -24.11 15.34 2.01
N ILE A 9 -25.31 14.85 2.36
CA ILE A 9 -25.64 14.45 3.73
C ILE A 9 -24.80 13.25 4.19
N VAL A 10 -24.61 12.25 3.33
CA VAL A 10 -23.75 11.09 3.62
C VAL A 10 -22.30 11.51 3.84
N PHE A 11 -21.79 12.43 3.01
CA PHE A 11 -20.43 12.94 3.13
C PHE A 11 -20.21 13.73 4.43
N ILE A 12 -21.19 14.53 4.85
CA ILE A 12 -21.16 15.29 6.12
C ILE A 12 -21.24 14.34 7.33
N LEU A 13 -22.10 13.31 7.28
CA LEU A 13 -22.22 12.33 8.37
C LEU A 13 -20.93 11.51 8.56
N CYS A 14 -20.24 11.14 7.47
CA CYS A 14 -18.94 10.48 7.55
C CYS A 14 -17.86 11.39 8.16
N ALA A 15 -17.98 12.71 8.00
CA ALA A 15 -17.03 13.68 8.53
C ALA A 15 -17.23 14.01 10.02
N SER A 16 -18.43 13.79 10.58
CA SER A 16 -18.82 14.38 11.88
C SER A 16 -18.65 13.50 13.12
N VAL A 17 -18.03 12.32 13.06
CA VAL A 17 -17.95 11.44 14.26
C VAL A 17 -16.68 10.61 14.43
N VAL A 18 -15.62 10.85 13.65
CA VAL A 18 -14.36 10.13 13.87
C VAL A 18 -13.59 10.80 15.01
N GLN A 19 -13.68 10.23 16.21
CA GLN A 19 -12.69 10.50 17.26
C GLN A 19 -11.35 9.97 16.75
N VAL A 20 -10.49 10.87 16.29
CA VAL A 20 -9.12 10.53 15.88
C VAL A 20 -8.29 10.36 17.15
N HIS A 21 -8.14 9.12 17.58
CA HIS A 21 -7.19 8.77 18.63
C HIS A 21 -5.80 8.61 18.01
N ALA A 22 -4.79 9.24 18.61
CA ALA A 22 -3.41 8.91 18.29
C ALA A 22 -3.12 7.53 18.90
N VAL A 23 -2.85 6.54 18.04
CA VAL A 23 -2.37 5.22 18.46
C VAL A 23 -0.86 5.21 18.25
N GLU A 24 -0.11 4.93 19.31
CA GLU A 24 1.32 4.71 19.20
C GLU A 24 1.51 3.21 18.92
N ALA A 25 2.06 2.88 17.75
CA ALA A 25 2.28 1.50 17.34
C ALA A 25 3.52 0.88 18.00
N GLU A 26 3.79 1.19 19.27
CA GLU A 26 4.95 0.70 20.04
C GLU A 26 6.28 0.77 19.26
N GLY A 27 6.55 1.89 18.59
CA GLY A 27 7.76 2.11 17.78
C GLY A 27 7.80 1.33 16.45
N ILE A 28 6.68 0.80 15.97
CA ILE A 28 6.55 0.29 14.59
C ILE A 28 6.36 1.49 13.66
N ASP A 29 7.25 1.63 12.69
CA ASP A 29 7.09 2.53 11.57
C ASP A 29 6.17 1.88 10.52
N ILE A 30 5.06 2.55 10.22
CA ILE A 30 4.10 2.11 9.21
C ILE A 30 4.09 3.15 8.10
N HIS A 31 4.47 2.73 6.90
CA HIS A 31 4.43 3.56 5.70
C HIS A 31 3.68 2.83 4.59
N GLY A 32 3.27 3.55 3.55
CA GLY A 32 2.60 2.90 2.45
C GLY A 32 2.24 3.86 1.34
N PHE A 33 1.64 3.30 0.31
CA PHE A 33 1.11 4.04 -0.82
C PHE A 33 -0.11 3.33 -1.39
N ILE A 34 -0.95 4.12 -2.06
CA ILE A 34 -2.02 3.63 -2.92
C ILE A 34 -1.98 4.45 -4.21
N SER A 35 -2.09 3.78 -5.35
CA SER A 35 -2.10 4.41 -6.67
C SER A 35 -3.26 3.87 -7.51
N GLN A 36 -3.88 4.76 -8.29
CA GLN A 36 -4.86 4.41 -9.31
C GLN A 36 -4.46 5.08 -10.62
N GLY A 37 -4.27 4.24 -11.63
CA GLY A 37 -3.97 4.63 -13.00
C GLY A 37 -5.13 4.35 -13.96
N TYR A 38 -5.02 4.91 -15.16
CA TYR A 38 -5.87 4.62 -16.30
C TYR A 38 -4.99 4.32 -17.50
N LEU A 39 -5.21 3.17 -18.13
CA LEU A 39 -4.47 2.70 -19.28
C LEU A 39 -5.28 2.97 -20.54
N TYR A 40 -4.69 3.64 -21.53
CA TYR A 40 -5.26 3.82 -22.85
C TYR A 40 -4.21 3.55 -23.92
N SER A 41 -4.53 2.67 -24.86
CA SER A 41 -3.69 2.36 -26.01
C SER A 41 -4.53 2.42 -27.30
N ASN A 42 -3.86 2.52 -28.46
CA ASN A 42 -4.56 2.58 -29.75
C ASN A 42 -4.65 1.18 -30.39
N LYS A 43 -3.63 0.31 -30.20
CA LYS A 43 -3.47 -0.98 -30.89
C LYS A 43 -2.57 -2.00 -30.15
N ASN A 44 -2.34 -1.82 -28.84
CA ASN A 44 -1.40 -2.66 -28.12
C ASN A 44 -1.78 -2.84 -26.66
N ASN A 45 -2.30 -4.02 -26.32
CA ASN A 45 -2.64 -4.42 -24.96
C ASN A 45 -1.42 -5.02 -24.25
N TYR A 46 -0.36 -4.22 -24.07
CA TYR A 46 0.89 -4.72 -23.44
C TYR A 46 0.76 -4.94 -21.93
N LEU A 47 0.16 -3.99 -21.21
CA LEU A 47 -0.01 -4.04 -19.75
C LEU A 47 -1.40 -4.51 -19.31
N GLY A 48 -2.31 -4.76 -20.25
CA GLY A 48 -3.72 -5.05 -20.00
C GLY A 48 -4.61 -4.58 -21.16
N GLU A 49 -5.89 -4.96 -21.11
CA GLU A 49 -6.90 -4.59 -22.10
C GLU A 49 -7.14 -3.07 -22.08
N SER A 50 -6.37 -2.31 -22.85
CA SER A 50 -6.27 -0.85 -22.75
C SER A 50 -6.75 -0.11 -24.00
N GLU A 51 -7.06 -0.82 -25.09
CA GLU A 51 -7.52 -0.18 -26.35
C GLU A 51 -8.82 0.62 -26.21
N LYS A 52 -9.70 0.21 -25.29
CA LYS A 52 -10.95 0.92 -24.96
C LYS A 52 -10.83 1.74 -23.68
N GLY A 53 -9.64 1.84 -23.11
CA GLY A 53 -9.42 2.34 -21.76
C GLY A 53 -9.63 1.27 -20.70
N SER A 54 -8.79 1.25 -19.67
CA SER A 54 -8.94 0.35 -18.53
C SER A 54 -8.43 0.98 -17.24
N PHE A 55 -9.07 0.62 -16.13
CA PHE A 55 -8.66 0.95 -14.77
C PHE A 55 -7.91 -0.19 -14.06
N GLN A 56 -7.57 -1.25 -14.80
CA GLN A 56 -6.70 -2.35 -14.33
C GLN A 56 -5.24 -1.87 -14.25
N PHE A 57 -5.03 -0.85 -13.44
CA PHE A 57 -3.76 -0.33 -13.00
C PHE A 57 -3.98 0.30 -11.64
N ASN A 58 -3.97 -0.51 -10.60
CA ASN A 58 -3.98 -0.02 -9.24
C ASN A 58 -2.95 -0.77 -8.41
N GLU A 59 -2.33 -0.07 -7.47
CA GLU A 59 -1.32 -0.64 -6.59
C GLU A 59 -1.55 -0.17 -5.17
N LEU A 60 -1.27 -1.05 -4.23
CA LEU A 60 -1.32 -0.78 -2.80
C LEU A 60 -0.11 -1.44 -2.15
N GLY A 61 0.64 -0.66 -1.39
CA GLY A 61 1.77 -1.14 -0.60
C GLY A 61 1.65 -0.68 0.84
N ILE A 62 1.87 -1.58 1.79
CA ILE A 62 1.96 -1.27 3.22
C ILE A 62 3.25 -1.87 3.76
N ASN A 63 4.07 -1.03 4.35
CA ASN A 63 5.38 -1.31 4.90
C ASN A 63 5.32 -1.26 6.42
N PHE A 64 5.96 -2.22 7.06
CA PHE A 64 6.18 -2.27 8.50
C PHE A 64 7.67 -2.38 8.75
N SER A 65 8.22 -1.54 9.61
CA SER A 65 9.58 -1.71 10.12
C SER A 65 9.64 -1.41 11.61
N LYS A 66 10.51 -2.14 12.32
CA LYS A 66 10.71 -1.94 13.75
C LYS A 66 12.15 -2.27 14.12
N ASP A 67 12.74 -1.42 14.95
CA ASP A 67 13.94 -1.75 15.71
C ASP A 67 13.52 -2.59 16.92
N MET A 68 13.78 -3.90 16.85
CA MET A 68 13.44 -4.86 17.90
C MET A 68 14.38 -4.73 19.10
N THR A 69 15.64 -4.37 18.83
CA THR A 69 16.67 -4.00 19.81
C THR A 69 17.54 -2.90 19.21
N GLU A 70 18.53 -2.39 19.94
CA GLU A 70 19.51 -1.41 19.44
C GLU A 70 20.30 -1.93 18.22
N ASN A 71 20.37 -3.25 18.02
CA ASN A 71 21.20 -3.90 17.01
C ASN A 71 20.41 -4.77 16.02
N LEU A 72 19.08 -4.87 16.16
CA LEU A 72 18.24 -5.72 15.31
C LEU A 72 17.06 -4.92 14.76
N ARG A 73 17.01 -4.79 13.44
CA ARG A 73 15.88 -4.24 12.71
C ARG A 73 15.18 -5.33 11.93
N ILE A 74 13.85 -5.31 11.94
CA ILE A 74 13.06 -6.10 11.00
C ILE A 74 12.23 -5.19 10.12
N GLY A 75 11.92 -5.65 8.92
CA GLY A 75 10.95 -4.97 8.06
C GLY A 75 10.27 -5.93 7.11
N MET A 76 9.07 -5.56 6.67
CA MET A 76 8.34 -6.26 5.62
C MET A 76 7.38 -5.35 4.87
N GLN A 77 7.05 -5.72 3.64
CA GLN A 77 6.02 -5.08 2.83
C GLN A 77 4.99 -6.09 2.36
N PHE A 78 3.72 -5.75 2.57
CA PHE A 78 2.61 -6.35 1.83
C PHE A 78 2.29 -5.48 0.63
N PHE A 79 2.14 -6.12 -0.52
CA PHE A 79 1.87 -5.44 -1.77
C PHE A 79 0.74 -6.13 -2.52
N SER A 80 -0.09 -5.32 -3.18
CA SER A 80 -1.16 -5.79 -4.05
C SER A 80 -1.21 -4.92 -5.29
N ARG A 81 -1.42 -5.56 -6.44
CA ARG A 81 -1.61 -4.85 -7.71
C ARG A 81 -2.69 -5.51 -8.57
N ASP A 82 -3.30 -4.70 -9.40
CA ASP A 82 -4.08 -5.12 -10.56
C ASP A 82 -3.48 -4.46 -11.80
N LEU A 83 -2.90 -5.27 -12.68
CA LEU A 83 -2.31 -4.81 -13.94
C LEU A 83 -2.62 -5.81 -15.04
N GLY A 84 -3.76 -5.61 -15.72
CA GLY A 84 -4.28 -6.55 -16.70
C GLY A 84 -4.58 -7.91 -16.08
N GLU A 85 -3.83 -8.95 -16.46
CA GLU A 85 -3.93 -10.29 -15.87
C GLU A 85 -2.96 -10.52 -14.68
N THR A 86 -2.10 -9.55 -14.39
CA THR A 86 -1.06 -9.66 -13.36
C THR A 86 -1.57 -9.20 -12.00
N GLY A 87 -1.30 -9.99 -10.96
CA GLY A 87 -1.64 -9.69 -9.57
C GLY A 87 -3.11 -9.93 -9.24
N ASN A 88 -4.04 -9.42 -10.06
CA ASN A 88 -5.50 -9.54 -9.85
C ASN A 88 -5.94 -9.20 -8.41
N ASN A 89 -5.33 -8.18 -7.81
CA ASN A 89 -5.54 -7.75 -6.41
C ASN A 89 -5.19 -8.83 -5.36
N ALA A 90 -4.38 -9.84 -5.71
CA ALA A 90 -3.78 -10.71 -4.72
C ALA A 90 -2.88 -9.89 -3.79
N VAL A 91 -2.87 -10.24 -2.50
CA VAL A 91 -1.97 -9.65 -1.51
C VAL A 91 -0.78 -10.59 -1.35
N GLU A 92 0.41 -10.06 -1.57
CA GLU A 92 1.67 -10.80 -1.55
C GLU A 92 2.67 -10.12 -0.61
N VAL A 93 3.68 -10.89 -0.18
CA VAL A 93 4.85 -10.32 0.52
C VAL A 93 5.85 -9.91 -0.56
N ASP A 94 6.09 -8.60 -0.70
CA ASP A 94 7.02 -8.07 -1.71
C ASP A 94 8.47 -8.23 -1.26
N TRP A 95 8.72 -7.95 0.02
CA TRP A 95 9.99 -8.20 0.69
C TRP A 95 9.75 -8.35 2.18
N ALA A 96 10.65 -9.08 2.84
CA ALA A 96 10.72 -9.17 4.29
C ALA A 96 12.15 -9.49 4.69
N PHE A 97 12.71 -8.77 5.66
CA PHE A 97 14.10 -8.98 6.08
C PHE A 97 14.28 -8.82 7.59
N GLY A 98 15.37 -9.40 8.08
CA GLY A 98 15.99 -9.07 9.35
C GLY A 98 17.42 -8.58 9.13
N ASP A 99 17.80 -7.51 9.83
CA ASP A 99 19.12 -6.88 9.76
C ASP A 99 19.72 -6.78 11.16
N TYR A 100 20.83 -7.48 11.39
CA TYR A 100 21.49 -7.57 12.69
C TYR A 100 22.93 -7.06 12.64
N HIS A 101 23.27 -6.13 13.52
CA HIS A 101 24.62 -5.60 13.68
C HIS A 101 25.30 -6.22 14.91
N TRP A 102 26.36 -7.01 14.70
CA TRP A 102 27.20 -7.47 15.81
C TRP A 102 28.08 -6.32 16.32
N HIS A 103 28.66 -5.57 15.39
CA HIS A 103 29.46 -4.37 15.65
C HIS A 103 29.08 -3.28 14.65
N ASP A 104 29.44 -2.03 14.95
CA ASP A 104 29.21 -0.88 14.06
C ASP A 104 29.77 -1.09 12.64
N TRP A 105 30.78 -1.94 12.49
CA TRP A 105 31.42 -2.28 11.22
C TRP A 105 31.00 -3.64 10.63
N LEU A 106 30.27 -4.48 11.36
CA LEU A 106 29.87 -5.83 10.93
C LEU A 106 28.39 -6.10 11.17
N GLY A 107 27.65 -6.22 10.06
CA GLY A 107 26.23 -6.54 10.03
C GLY A 107 25.91 -7.70 9.10
N PHE A 108 24.78 -8.36 9.38
CA PHE A 108 24.21 -9.43 8.57
C PHE A 108 22.73 -9.13 8.31
N ARG A 109 22.35 -9.07 7.04
CA ARG A 109 20.97 -8.97 6.60
C ARG A 109 20.56 -10.21 5.82
N ALA A 110 19.38 -10.72 6.09
CA ALA A 110 18.79 -11.84 5.36
C ALA A 110 17.28 -11.65 5.18
N GLY A 111 16.76 -12.19 4.08
CA GLY A 111 15.37 -12.06 3.66
C GLY A 111 15.24 -11.28 2.37
#